data_AF-A0A1G0LRI4-F1
#
_entry.id   AF-A0A1G0LRI4-F1
#
_cell.length_a   1.000
_cell.length_b   1.000
_cell.length_c   1.000
_cell.angle_alpha   90.00
_cell.angle_beta   90.00
_cell.angle_gamma   90.00
#
_symmetry.space_group_name_H-M   'P 1'
#
loop_
_entity.id
_entity.type
_entity.pdbx_description
1 polymer ?
#
loop_
_entity_poly.entity_id
_entity_poly.type
_entity_poly.pdbx_seq_one_letter_code
_entity_poly.pdbx_strand_id
1 'polypeptide(L)'
;MPAQREIVRLRWRSEADQVSVSGSGAARIAPDSLRIDMAVRLGVGRATLILTGDAVQAEPAELVQQLLPDRYALWAAFGVVRLPDSLAVVERLADGPRTFWRFADGQGRVSTFELHGDTLAGAVRTEGGRDVARLQLTRGPGGAVIRARVTDLVRGAVFEVDIVGRQPSGPFPSEIWQLRP
;
A
#
# COMPACT_ATOMS: atom_id res chain seq x y z
N MET A 1 12.26 7.46 -1.95
CA MET A 1 12.04 7.05 -0.54
C MET A 1 11.46 8.23 0.23
N PRO A 2 10.46 8.07 1.11
CA PRO A 2 9.99 9.18 1.93
C PRO A 2 11.10 9.51 2.92
N ALA A 3 11.74 10.67 2.72
CA ALA A 3 12.70 11.19 3.70
C ALA A 3 12.00 11.64 5.00
N GLN A 4 10.68 11.84 4.94
CA GLN A 4 9.89 12.41 6.02
C GLN A 4 9.05 11.36 6.73
N ARG A 5 8.98 11.51 8.05
CA ARG A 5 8.08 10.76 8.91
C ARG A 5 6.74 11.48 8.95
N GLU A 6 5.66 10.73 8.79
CA GLU A 6 4.31 11.31 8.81
C GLU A 6 3.29 10.37 9.46
N ILE A 7 2.21 10.99 9.94
CA ILE A 7 1.00 10.30 10.35
C ILE A 7 -0.10 10.66 9.35
N VAL A 8 -0.71 9.65 8.75
CA VAL A 8 -1.78 9.79 7.77
C VAL A 8 -3.08 9.27 8.39
N ARG A 9 -4.10 10.12 8.50
CA ARG A 9 -5.45 9.70 8.89
C ARG A 9 -6.21 9.27 7.65
N LEU A 10 -6.92 8.14 7.73
CA LEU A 10 -7.60 7.55 6.59
C LEU A 10 -9.01 7.05 6.92
N ARG A 11 -9.84 6.98 5.88
CA ARG A 11 -11.03 6.12 5.81
C ARG A 11 -10.75 5.02 4.82
N TRP A 12 -11.33 3.85 5.04
CA TRP A 12 -11.15 2.73 4.14
C TRP A 12 -12.46 2.02 3.88
N ARG A 13 -12.54 1.35 2.72
CA ARG A 13 -13.64 0.47 2.34
C ARG A 13 -13.06 -0.73 1.61
N SER A 14 -13.59 -1.91 1.90
CA SER A 14 -13.32 -3.14 1.18
C SER A 14 -14.63 -3.70 0.68
N GLU A 15 -14.63 -4.21 -0.55
CA GLU A 15 -15.77 -4.88 -1.17
C GLU A 15 -15.30 -6.18 -1.81
N ALA A 16 -15.92 -7.29 -1.43
CA ALA A 16 -15.67 -8.62 -1.98
C ALA A 16 -16.93 -9.47 -1.82
N ASP A 17 -17.27 -10.31 -2.82
CA ASP A 17 -18.38 -11.26 -2.75
C ASP A 17 -19.71 -10.66 -2.24
N GLN A 18 -20.06 -9.45 -2.71
CA GLN A 18 -21.24 -8.66 -2.30
C GLN A 18 -21.23 -8.16 -0.83
N VAL A 19 -20.16 -8.42 -0.08
CA VAL A 19 -19.95 -7.89 1.26
C VAL A 19 -19.10 -6.62 1.17
N SER A 20 -19.60 -5.52 1.74
CA SER A 20 -18.87 -4.26 1.86
C SER A 20 -18.60 -3.94 3.33
N VAL A 21 -17.33 -3.83 3.68
CA VAL A 21 -16.86 -3.41 5.00
C VAL A 21 -16.18 -2.06 4.89
N SER A 22 -16.31 -1.20 5.88
CA SER A 22 -15.62 0.10 5.88
C SER A 22 -15.22 0.52 7.28
N GLY A 23 -14.35 1.50 7.37
CA GLY A 23 -13.82 1.94 8.64
C GLY A 23 -12.96 3.20 8.57
N SER A 24 -12.28 3.45 9.67
CA SER A 24 -11.28 4.50 9.81
C SER A 24 -9.93 3.89 10.20
N GLY A 25 -8.87 4.66 10.06
CA GLY A 25 -7.56 4.22 10.46
C GLY A 25 -6.52 5.33 10.48
N ALA A 26 -5.32 4.95 10.84
CA ALA A 26 -4.15 5.80 10.74
C ALA A 26 -2.96 4.99 10.22
N ALA A 27 -2.22 5.56 9.29
CA ALA A 27 -0.91 5.07 8.90
C ALA A 27 0.19 5.91 9.56
N ARG A 28 1.26 5.27 10.01
CA ARG A 28 2.51 5.89 10.43
C ARG A 28 3.58 5.46 9.46
N ILE A 29 4.24 6.44 8.85
CA ILE A 29 5.20 6.24 7.78
C ILE A 29 6.56 6.72 8.29
N ALA A 30 7.54 5.84 8.26
CA ALA A 30 8.96 6.11 8.47
C ALA A 30 9.74 5.65 7.23
N PRO A 31 11.02 6.04 7.08
CA PRO A 31 11.79 5.72 5.88
C PRO A 31 11.81 4.23 5.50
N ASP A 32 11.81 3.35 6.50
CA ASP A 32 11.90 1.89 6.35
C ASP A 32 10.69 1.13 6.92
N SER A 33 9.70 1.83 7.47
CA SER A 33 8.61 1.21 8.23
C SER A 33 7.26 1.86 7.97
N LEU A 34 6.23 1.04 7.81
CA LEU A 34 4.83 1.46 7.63
C LEU A 34 3.97 0.69 8.63
N ARG A 35 3.24 1.41 9.48
CA ARG A 35 2.23 0.82 10.36
C ARG A 35 0.87 1.35 9.97
N ILE A 36 -0.11 0.48 9.80
CA ILE A 36 -1.51 0.84 9.56
C ILE A 36 -2.34 0.25 10.69
N ASP A 37 -2.99 1.12 11.45
CA ASP A 37 -4.02 0.73 12.41
C ASP A 37 -5.39 1.00 11.79
N MET A 38 -6.19 -0.05 11.62
CA MET A 38 -7.53 0.01 11.05
C MET A 38 -8.56 -0.36 12.10
N ALA A 39 -9.69 0.34 12.09
CA ALA A 39 -10.87 0.02 12.87
C ALA A 39 -12.06 -0.10 11.93
N VAL A 40 -12.80 -1.20 12.05
CA VAL A 40 -14.07 -1.39 11.33
C VAL A 40 -15.11 -0.45 11.93
N ARG A 41 -15.98 0.11 11.08
CA ARG A 41 -17.10 0.95 11.52
C ARG A 41 -17.94 0.20 12.57
N LEU A 42 -18.50 0.95 13.52
CA LEU A 42 -19.23 0.43 14.68
C LEU A 42 -18.38 -0.35 15.70
N GLY A 43 -17.04 -0.33 15.59
CA GLY A 43 -16.14 -0.88 16.61
C GLY A 43 -16.06 -2.41 16.64
N VAL A 44 -16.60 -3.08 15.62
CA VAL A 44 -16.76 -4.54 15.56
C VAL A 44 -15.44 -5.29 15.31
N GLY A 45 -14.37 -4.56 14.96
CA GLY A 45 -13.06 -5.17 14.74
C GLY A 45 -11.96 -4.13 14.59
N ARG A 46 -10.73 -4.56 14.87
CA ARG A 46 -9.51 -3.79 14.65
C ARG A 46 -8.50 -4.66 13.94
N ALA A 47 -7.69 -4.06 13.09
CA ALA A 47 -6.56 -4.71 12.47
C ALA A 47 -5.32 -3.81 12.56
N THR A 48 -4.18 -4.41 12.81
CA THR A 48 -2.87 -3.78 12.73
C THR A 48 -2.08 -4.45 11.61
N LEU A 49 -1.41 -3.65 10.81
CA LEU A 49 -0.43 -4.10 9.84
C LEU A 49 0.86 -3.33 10.03
N ILE A 50 1.99 -4.02 10.01
CA ILE A 50 3.32 -3.44 10.10
C ILE A 50 4.16 -4.01 8.96
N LEU A 51 4.80 -3.13 8.20
CA LEU A 51 5.78 -3.46 7.19
C LEU A 51 7.12 -2.86 7.61
N THR A 52 8.17 -3.66 7.68
CA THR A 52 9.54 -3.22 7.97
C THR A 52 10.48 -3.91 6.99
N GLY A 53 11.10 -3.16 6.09
CA GLY A 53 11.79 -3.77 4.95
C GLY A 53 10.82 -4.64 4.14
N ASP A 54 11.22 -5.90 3.93
CA ASP A 54 10.39 -6.94 3.30
C ASP A 54 9.50 -7.72 4.29
N ALA A 55 9.67 -7.51 5.60
CA ALA A 55 8.89 -8.21 6.62
C ALA A 55 7.48 -7.61 6.76
N VAL A 56 6.49 -8.48 6.94
CA VAL A 56 5.08 -8.10 7.17
C VAL A 56 4.59 -8.78 8.44
N GLN A 57 4.04 -8.00 9.35
CA GLN A 57 3.35 -8.47 10.56
C GLN A 57 1.91 -7.96 10.53
N ALA A 58 0.96 -8.80 10.90
CA ALA A 58 -0.45 -8.48 10.82
C ALA A 58 -1.24 -9.11 11.96
N GLU A 59 -2.20 -8.39 12.50
CA GLU A 59 -3.08 -8.87 13.56
C GLU A 59 -4.50 -8.30 13.41
N PRO A 60 -5.55 -9.15 13.28
CA PRO A 60 -5.45 -10.58 12.99
C PRO A 60 -4.91 -10.81 11.56
N ALA A 61 -4.04 -11.81 11.39
CA ALA A 61 -3.34 -12.05 10.14
C ALA A 61 -4.30 -12.37 8.98
N GLU A 62 -5.35 -13.13 9.26
CA GLU A 62 -6.35 -13.59 8.30
C GLU A 62 -7.12 -12.42 7.72
N LEU A 63 -7.52 -11.47 8.57
CA LEU A 63 -8.27 -10.28 8.16
C LEU A 63 -7.43 -9.39 7.22
N VAL A 64 -6.14 -9.24 7.52
CA VAL A 64 -5.23 -8.47 6.68
C VAL A 64 -5.02 -9.17 5.33
N GLN A 65 -4.82 -10.49 5.30
CA GLN A 65 -4.66 -11.25 4.05
C GLN A 65 -5.93 -11.26 3.17
N GLN A 66 -7.11 -11.09 3.78
CA GLN A 66 -8.37 -10.97 3.06
C GLN A 66 -8.59 -9.55 2.52
N LEU A 67 -8.27 -8.53 3.32
CA LEU A 67 -8.55 -7.13 2.98
C LEU A 67 -7.49 -6.48 2.10
N LEU A 68 -6.23 -6.88 2.28
CA LEU A 68 -5.13 -6.14 1.70
C LEU A 68 -4.57 -6.87 0.48
N PRO A 69 -4.62 -6.22 -0.69
CA PRO A 69 -3.82 -6.64 -1.82
C PRO A 69 -2.33 -6.48 -1.47
N ASP A 70 -1.51 -7.26 -2.14
CA ASP A 70 -0.05 -7.26 -2.13
C ASP A 70 0.65 -6.09 -1.40
N ARG A 71 1.58 -6.41 -0.50
CA ARG A 71 2.35 -5.46 0.33
C ARG A 71 2.96 -4.27 -0.43
N TYR A 72 3.34 -4.43 -1.70
CA TYR A 72 3.88 -3.34 -2.50
C TYR A 72 2.82 -2.30 -2.91
N ALA A 73 1.57 -2.74 -3.11
CA ALA A 73 0.45 -1.85 -3.36
C ALA A 73 0.14 -0.97 -2.14
N LEU A 74 0.49 -1.40 -0.92
CA LEU A 74 0.21 -0.66 0.31
C LEU A 74 1.12 0.56 0.50
N TRP A 75 2.42 0.42 0.30
CA TRP A 75 3.33 1.59 0.26
C TRP A 75 2.91 2.57 -0.82
N ALA A 76 2.63 2.01 -1.99
CA ALA A 76 2.24 2.75 -3.17
C ALA A 76 0.90 3.48 -2.99
N ALA A 77 -0.03 2.94 -2.18
CA ALA A 77 -1.27 3.61 -1.78
C ALA A 77 -1.06 4.93 -1.03
N PHE A 78 0.09 5.11 -0.37
CA PHE A 78 0.46 6.38 0.28
C PHE A 78 1.32 7.28 -0.62
N GLY A 79 1.57 6.87 -1.87
CA GLY A 79 2.41 7.57 -2.83
C GLY A 79 3.89 7.21 -2.70
N VAL A 80 4.22 6.14 -1.99
CA VAL A 80 5.60 5.72 -1.72
C VAL A 80 5.95 4.54 -2.62
N VAL A 81 6.92 4.73 -3.51
CA VAL A 81 7.52 3.60 -4.23
C VAL A 81 8.60 3.00 -3.36
N ARG A 82 8.42 1.74 -2.97
CA ARG A 82 9.44 0.94 -2.31
C ARG A 82 9.67 -0.33 -3.09
N LEU A 83 10.91 -0.49 -3.54
CA LEU A 83 11.38 -1.73 -4.12
C LEU A 83 11.69 -2.71 -2.98
N PRO A 84 11.36 -4.00 -3.13
CA PRO A 84 11.81 -5.04 -2.21
C PRO A 84 13.33 -5.01 -2.04
N ASP A 85 13.81 -5.19 -0.81
CA ASP A 85 15.25 -5.22 -0.51
C ASP A 85 15.89 -6.49 -1.10
N SER A 86 15.10 -7.56 -1.21
CA SER A 86 15.46 -8.87 -1.78
C SER A 86 15.48 -8.94 -3.32
N LEU A 87 15.38 -7.83 -4.04
CA LEU A 87 15.22 -7.87 -5.49
C LEU A 87 16.47 -8.24 -6.27
N ALA A 88 16.30 -9.25 -7.15
CA ALA A 88 17.33 -9.68 -8.09
C ALA A 88 17.34 -8.86 -9.40
N VAL A 89 16.20 -8.31 -9.85
CA VAL A 89 16.13 -7.59 -11.14
C VAL A 89 15.11 -6.45 -11.08
N VAL A 90 15.60 -5.23 -11.33
CA VAL A 90 14.77 -4.04 -11.62
C VAL A 90 15.04 -3.65 -13.06
N GLU A 91 14.05 -3.84 -13.92
CA GLU A 91 14.07 -3.26 -15.25
C GLU A 91 13.45 -1.87 -15.20
N ARG A 92 14.17 -0.88 -15.74
CA ARG A 92 13.66 0.47 -15.93
C ARG A 92 13.43 0.71 -17.42
N LEU A 93 12.17 0.88 -17.80
CA LEU A 93 11.77 1.22 -19.16
C LEU A 93 11.27 2.67 -19.20
N ALA A 94 11.72 3.45 -20.16
CA ALA A 94 11.23 4.81 -20.40
C ALA A 94 10.36 4.84 -21.66
N ASP A 95 9.22 5.54 -21.59
CA ASP A 95 8.31 5.78 -22.70
C ASP A 95 7.81 7.23 -22.63
N GLY A 96 8.51 8.12 -23.34
CA GLY A 96 8.28 9.57 -23.27
C GLY A 96 8.38 10.10 -21.82
N PRO A 97 7.33 10.73 -21.27
CA PRO A 97 7.34 11.24 -19.89
C PRO A 97 7.12 10.14 -18.83
N ARG A 98 6.86 8.90 -19.25
CA ARG A 98 6.55 7.78 -18.36
C ARG A 98 7.80 6.95 -18.13
N THR A 99 7.99 6.52 -16.89
CA THR A 99 9.00 5.54 -16.51
C THR A 99 8.30 4.36 -15.85
N PHE A 100 8.59 3.16 -16.32
CA PHE A 100 8.10 1.93 -15.74
C PHE A 100 9.23 1.25 -14.98
N TRP A 101 8.98 0.93 -13.72
CA TRP A 101 9.87 0.09 -12.91
C TRP A 101 9.24 -1.27 -12.77
N ARG A 102 9.88 -2.29 -13.36
CA ARG A 102 9.40 -3.66 -13.36
C ARG A 102 10.33 -4.52 -12.52
N PHE A 103 9.76 -5.35 -11.67
CA PHE A 103 10.53 -6.24 -10.82
C PHE A 103 9.77 -7.54 -10.57
N ALA A 104 10.51 -8.65 -10.48
CA ALA A 104 9.96 -9.97 -10.17
C ALA A 104 10.29 -10.35 -8.72
N ASP A 105 9.32 -10.85 -7.97
CA ASP A 105 9.59 -11.48 -6.69
C ASP A 105 10.13 -12.90 -6.86
N GLY A 106 10.64 -13.50 -5.77
CA GLY A 106 11.15 -14.88 -5.77
C GLY A 106 10.10 -15.95 -6.04
N GLN A 107 8.85 -15.58 -6.32
CA GLN A 107 7.74 -16.47 -6.70
C GLN A 107 7.32 -16.25 -8.16
N GLY A 108 8.06 -15.44 -8.93
CA GLY A 108 7.76 -15.18 -10.34
C GLY A 108 6.60 -14.20 -10.57
N ARG A 109 6.10 -13.54 -9.51
CA ARG A 109 5.11 -12.46 -9.67
C ARG A 109 5.84 -11.18 -10.03
N VAL A 110 5.32 -10.49 -11.04
CA VAL A 110 5.94 -9.27 -11.57
C VAL A 110 5.10 -8.08 -11.15
N SER A 111 5.74 -7.10 -10.53
CA SER A 111 5.12 -5.81 -10.22
C SER A 111 5.72 -4.74 -11.12
N THR A 112 4.85 -3.96 -11.76
CA THR A 112 5.21 -2.82 -12.60
C THR A 112 4.65 -1.55 -11.98
N PHE A 113 5.52 -0.64 -11.58
CA PHE A 113 5.15 0.71 -11.17
C PHE A 113 5.26 1.66 -12.35
N GLU A 114 4.22 2.46 -12.58
CA GLU A 114 4.25 3.55 -13.55
C GLU A 114 4.53 4.86 -12.82
N LEU A 115 5.58 5.57 -13.23
CA LEU A 115 5.95 6.88 -12.75
C LEU A 115 5.83 7.91 -13.86
N HIS A 116 5.33 9.10 -13.53
CA HIS A 116 5.39 10.29 -14.38
C HIS A 116 6.39 11.25 -13.75
N GLY A 117 7.59 11.36 -14.35
CA GLY A 117 8.76 11.91 -13.66
C GLY A 117 9.07 11.10 -12.39
N ASP A 118 9.13 11.76 -11.24
CA ASP A 118 9.36 11.13 -9.93
C ASP A 118 8.05 10.78 -9.18
N THR A 119 6.90 10.95 -9.83
CA THR A 119 5.59 10.76 -9.20
C THR A 119 4.99 9.42 -9.60
N LEU A 120 4.71 8.56 -8.61
CA LEU A 120 3.97 7.32 -8.84
C LEU A 120 2.55 7.62 -9.37
N ALA A 121 2.23 7.09 -10.54
CA ALA A 121 0.92 7.20 -11.18
C ALA A 121 0.03 5.98 -10.86
N GLY A 122 0.61 4.78 -10.79
CA GLY A 122 -0.11 3.56 -10.49
C GLY A 122 0.80 2.34 -10.47
N ALA A 123 0.20 1.17 -10.23
CA ALA A 123 0.93 -0.09 -10.28
C ALA A 123 0.04 -1.21 -10.82
N VAL A 124 0.65 -2.18 -11.49
CA VAL A 124 0.01 -3.43 -11.89
C VAL A 124 0.88 -4.57 -11.42
N ARG A 125 0.24 -5.63 -10.91
CA ARG A 125 0.89 -6.90 -10.66
C ARG A 125 0.39 -7.93 -11.65
N THR A 126 1.33 -8.69 -12.19
CA THR A 126 1.06 -9.81 -13.08
C THR A 126 1.61 -11.12 -12.54
N GLU A 127 0.90 -12.20 -12.85
CA GLU A 127 1.30 -13.58 -12.57
C GLU A 127 0.97 -14.43 -13.80
N GLY A 128 1.94 -15.21 -14.30
CA GLY A 128 1.77 -15.97 -15.54
C GLY A 128 1.39 -15.10 -16.75
N GLY A 129 1.82 -13.83 -16.78
CA GLY A 129 1.51 -12.86 -17.83
C GLY A 129 0.11 -12.25 -17.76
N ARG A 130 -0.66 -12.49 -16.69
CA ARG A 130 -1.99 -11.92 -16.49
C ARG A 130 -2.00 -10.92 -15.34
N ASP A 131 -2.70 -9.79 -15.51
CA ASP A 131 -2.95 -8.84 -14.43
C ASP A 131 -3.76 -9.53 -13.32
N VAL A 132 -3.20 -9.59 -12.11
CA VAL A 132 -3.87 -10.14 -10.91
C VAL A 132 -4.22 -9.06 -9.90
N ALA A 133 -3.54 -7.91 -9.93
CA ALA A 133 -3.91 -6.76 -9.12
C ALA A 133 -3.56 -5.44 -9.81
N ARG A 134 -4.32 -4.38 -9.51
CA ARG A 134 -4.11 -3.03 -10.03
C ARG A 134 -4.28 -1.99 -8.93
N LEU A 135 -3.32 -1.08 -8.83
CA LEU A 135 -3.37 0.11 -7.99
C LEU A 135 -3.61 1.35 -8.86
N GLN A 136 -4.60 2.13 -8.46
CA GLN A 136 -4.91 3.45 -9.02
C GLN A 136 -4.80 4.50 -7.92
N LEU A 137 -4.17 5.62 -8.24
CA LEU A 137 -3.99 6.74 -7.31
C LEU A 137 -4.74 7.97 -7.81
N THR A 138 -5.43 8.66 -6.90
CA THR A 138 -5.95 10.00 -7.13
C THR A 138 -5.14 10.97 -6.28
N ARG A 139 -4.66 12.05 -6.91
CA ARG A 139 -3.88 13.09 -6.26
C ARG A 139 -4.70 14.37 -6.14
N GLY A 140 -4.54 15.05 -5.02
CA GLY A 140 -5.16 16.34 -4.77
C GLY A 140 -4.32 17.51 -5.28
N PRO A 141 -4.77 18.75 -5.04
CA PRO A 141 -3.95 19.94 -5.26
C PRO A 141 -2.60 19.83 -4.54
N GLY A 142 -1.51 20.17 -5.21
CA GLY A 142 -0.15 19.99 -4.67
C GLY A 142 0.46 18.60 -4.85
N GLY A 143 -0.24 17.68 -5.52
CA GLY A 143 0.32 16.40 -5.96
C GLY A 143 0.34 15.30 -4.91
N ALA A 144 -0.13 15.53 -3.68
CA ALA A 144 -0.24 14.49 -2.66
C ALA A 144 -1.34 13.46 -3.02
N VAL A 145 -1.13 12.19 -2.72
CA VAL A 145 -2.19 11.17 -2.85
C VAL A 145 -3.30 11.48 -1.85
N ILE A 146 -4.54 11.54 -2.35
CA ILE A 146 -5.76 11.73 -1.56
C ILE A 146 -6.66 10.48 -1.56
N ARG A 147 -6.50 9.60 -2.57
CA ARG A 147 -7.18 8.31 -2.63
C ARG A 147 -6.30 7.27 -3.30
N ALA A 148 -6.36 6.06 -2.81
CA ALA A 148 -5.82 4.88 -3.47
C ALA A 148 -6.91 3.83 -3.60
N ARG A 149 -7.02 3.24 -4.79
CA ARG A 149 -7.91 2.11 -5.06
C ARG A 149 -7.06 0.95 -5.53
N VAL A 150 -7.18 -0.18 -4.85
CA VAL A 150 -6.56 -1.42 -5.27
C VAL A 150 -7.63 -2.43 -5.62
N THR A 151 -7.51 -3.02 -6.79
CA THR A 151 -8.42 -4.06 -7.28
C THR A 151 -7.64 -5.37 -7.34
N ASP A 152 -8.13 -6.38 -6.63
CA ASP A 152 -7.76 -7.78 -6.81
C ASP A 152 -8.62 -8.35 -7.94
N LEU A 153 -7.99 -8.59 -9.09
CA LEU A 153 -8.67 -9.02 -10.31
C LEU A 153 -8.99 -10.52 -10.30
N VAL A 154 -8.35 -11.29 -9.42
CA VAL A 154 -8.58 -12.73 -9.28
C VAL A 154 -9.82 -12.97 -8.40
N ARG A 155 -9.92 -12.25 -7.29
CA ARG A 155 -11.04 -12.35 -6.34
C ARG A 155 -12.20 -11.42 -6.68
N GLY A 156 -12.03 -10.50 -7.62
CA GLY A 156 -13.03 -9.46 -7.89
C GLY A 156 -13.24 -8.51 -6.70
N ALA A 157 -12.21 -8.35 -5.87
CA ALA A 157 -12.28 -7.56 -4.65
C ALA A 157 -11.67 -6.17 -4.86
N VAL A 158 -12.17 -5.19 -4.12
CA VAL A 158 -11.71 -3.80 -4.17
C VAL A 158 -11.44 -3.31 -2.77
N PHE A 159 -10.25 -2.73 -2.57
CA PHE A 159 -9.87 -2.01 -1.37
C PHE A 159 -9.58 -0.55 -1.70
N GLU A 160 -10.30 0.36 -1.05
CA GLU A 160 -10.15 1.80 -1.22
C GLU A 160 -9.71 2.45 0.08
N VAL A 161 -8.78 3.40 -0.05
CA VAL A 161 -8.30 4.25 1.03
C VAL A 161 -8.49 5.70 0.63
N ASP A 162 -9.20 6.44 1.45
CA ASP A 162 -9.33 7.90 1.39
C ASP A 162 -8.44 8.53 2.46
N ILE A 163 -7.52 9.40 2.05
CA ILE A 163 -6.65 10.13 2.96
C ILE A 163 -7.38 11.38 3.45
N VAL A 164 -7.66 11.41 4.75
CA VAL A 164 -8.40 12.48 5.42
C VAL A 164 -7.46 13.59 5.91
N GLY A 165 -6.20 13.26 6.18
CA GLY A 165 -5.20 14.26 6.53
C GLY A 165 -3.82 13.67 6.72
N ARG A 166 -2.81 14.52 6.59
CA ARG A 166 -1.40 14.20 6.80
C ARG A 166 -0.81 15.19 7.79
N GLN A 167 0.07 14.72 8.65
CA GLN A 167 0.84 15.56 9.56
C GLN A 167 2.29 15.05 9.62
N PRO A 168 3.30 15.92 9.50
CA PRO A 168 4.68 15.55 9.80
C PRO A 168 4.80 15.02 11.22
N SER A 169 5.78 14.15 11.44
CA SER A 169 6.06 13.60 12.76
C SER A 169 7.56 13.62 13.06
N GLY A 170 7.89 13.67 14.35
CA GLY A 170 9.23 13.36 14.82
C GLY A 170 9.55 11.86 14.70
N PRO A 171 10.67 11.41 15.29
CA PRO A 171 10.95 9.98 15.42
C PRO A 171 9.82 9.25 16.14
N PHE A 172 9.45 8.07 15.63
CA PHE A 172 8.52 7.18 16.31
C PHE A 172 9.27 6.29 17.30
N PRO A 173 8.69 5.98 18.48
CA PRO A 173 9.26 4.99 19.39
C PRO A 173 9.36 3.61 18.71
N SER A 174 10.42 2.86 18.98
CA SER A 174 10.68 1.57 18.30
C SER A 174 9.57 0.54 18.49
N GLU A 175 8.93 0.54 19.66
CA GLU A 175 7.89 -0.39 20.08
C GLU A 175 6.62 -0.31 19.24
N ILE A 176 6.40 0.78 18.48
CA ILE A 176 5.23 0.84 17.59
C ILE A 176 5.39 -0.10 16.39
N TRP A 177 6.61 -0.54 16.07
CA TRP A 177 6.92 -1.41 14.93
C TRP A 177 6.84 -2.90 15.27
N GLN A 178 6.24 -3.23 16.42
CA GLN A 178 5.97 -4.58 16.85
C GLN A 178 4.46 -4.73 17.13
N LEU A 179 3.92 -5.90 16.84
CA LEU A 179 2.61 -6.29 17.39
C LEU A 179 2.76 -6.42 18.90
N ARG A 180 1.70 -6.04 19.64
CA ARG A 180 1.71 -6.26 21.09
C ARG A 180 1.38 -7.74 21.34
N PRO A 181 2.04 -8.38 22.32
CA PRO A 181 1.70 -9.74 22.71
C PRO A 181 0.31 -9.82 23.35
#